data_AF-A0A0R3W3M9-F1
#
_entry.id   AF-A0A0R3W3M9-F1
#
_cell.length_a   1.000
_cell.length_b   1.000
_cell.length_c   1.000
_cell.angle_alpha   90.00
_cell.angle_beta   90.00
_cell.angle_gamma   90.00
#
_symmetry.space_group_name_H-M   'P 1'
#
loop_
_entity.id
_entity.type
_entity.pdbx_description
1 polymer ?
#
loop_
_entity_poly.entity_id
_entity_poly.type
_entity_poly.pdbx_seq_one_letter_code
_entity_poly.pdbx_strand_id
1 'polypeptide(L)'
;MKLLDNLELETLTVQLSRGSRRYALDVKLESYSCKMVTEEKRQFKKLLARLEAEGLQESCLKLSSSRTLRGFRELTGEALDRETFKMSTFQAELDANSQPLNRSRTTSCCSEGDSADSQPKSQHPFISAKELFCLMSTITLSFDSTYDFLNANSEDFCLEPELAVVRNYISRLCSIYVDKYEALAPKLWNAIDVEILPHRCVIYSYKPNHSTDPYSGRCLASFNYFFFNRNLRRILFFSLCVQNEPPVDDLYEDDMQDLF
;
A
#
# COMPACT_ATOMS: atom_id res chain seq x y z
N MET A 1 -8.90 -13.03 -4.90
CA MET A 1 -7.71 -12.55 -5.62
C MET A 1 -6.77 -13.75 -5.76
N LYS A 2 -5.82 -13.76 -6.69
CA LYS A 2 -4.88 -14.89 -6.83
C LYS A 2 -3.44 -14.40 -6.78
N LEU A 3 -2.63 -14.97 -5.89
CA LEU A 3 -1.18 -14.79 -5.88
C LEU A 3 -0.58 -15.23 -7.22
N LEU A 4 0.36 -14.44 -7.73
CA LEU A 4 1.11 -14.68 -8.94
C LEU A 4 2.56 -14.95 -8.54
N ASP A 5 3.02 -16.18 -8.81
CA ASP A 5 4.38 -16.59 -8.47
C ASP A 5 5.38 -15.76 -9.28
N ASN A 6 6.37 -15.20 -8.58
CA ASN A 6 7.46 -14.45 -9.20
C ASN A 6 8.73 -14.65 -8.38
N LEU A 7 9.60 -15.52 -8.89
CA LEU A 7 10.85 -15.91 -8.23
C LEU A 7 11.79 -14.73 -7.95
N GLU A 8 11.78 -13.69 -8.78
CA GLU A 8 12.61 -12.52 -8.56
C GLU A 8 12.13 -11.70 -7.34
N LEU A 9 10.82 -11.52 -7.22
CA LEU A 9 10.22 -10.85 -6.05
C LEU A 9 10.39 -11.65 -4.77
N GLU A 10 10.25 -12.98 -4.85
CA GLU A 10 10.52 -13.89 -3.71
C GLU A 10 11.98 -13.79 -3.26
N THR A 11 12.92 -13.80 -4.21
CA THR A 11 14.36 -13.64 -3.92
C THR A 11 14.63 -12.29 -3.25
N LEU A 12 14.03 -11.22 -3.75
CA LEU A 12 14.15 -9.87 -3.17
C LEU A 12 13.52 -9.78 -1.78
N THR A 13 12.40 -10.46 -1.56
CA THR A 13 11.75 -10.56 -0.24
C THR A 13 12.71 -11.16 0.77
N VAL A 14 13.31 -12.33 0.47
CA VAL A 14 14.29 -12.99 1.35
C VAL A 14 15.51 -12.10 1.60
N GLN A 15 16.00 -11.40 0.56
CA GLN A 15 17.12 -10.47 0.70
C GLN A 15 16.79 -9.29 1.61
N LEU A 16 15.59 -8.70 1.50
CA LEU A 16 15.13 -7.60 2.35
C LEU A 16 14.89 -8.06 3.79
N SER A 17 14.26 -9.22 4.00
CA SER A 17 14.01 -9.76 5.36
C SER A 17 15.30 -10.04 6.14
N ARG A 18 16.38 -10.40 5.44
CA ARG A 18 17.72 -10.58 6.03
C ARG A 18 18.59 -9.33 5.91
N GLY A 19 18.00 -8.22 5.46
CA GLY A 19 18.69 -7.00 5.12
C GLY A 19 19.07 -6.15 6.34
N SER A 20 18.87 -6.61 7.57
CA SER A 20 19.25 -5.87 8.77
C SER A 20 19.95 -6.77 9.78
N ARG A 21 21.05 -6.28 10.35
CA ARG A 21 21.74 -6.93 11.48
C ARG A 21 21.14 -6.56 12.84
N ARG A 22 20.32 -5.51 12.90
CA ARG A 22 19.82 -4.93 14.17
C ARG A 22 18.35 -5.18 14.42
N TYR A 23 17.57 -5.38 13.35
CA TYR A 23 16.12 -5.48 13.42
C TYR A 23 15.64 -6.73 12.71
N ALA A 24 14.59 -7.36 13.23
CA ALA A 24 13.83 -8.32 12.48
C ALA A 24 12.94 -7.58 11.46
N LEU A 25 13.05 -7.95 10.19
CA LEU A 25 12.29 -7.35 9.09
C LEU A 25 11.31 -8.38 8.54
N ASP A 26 10.02 -8.18 8.81
CA ASP A 26 8.95 -8.88 8.11
C ASP A 26 8.66 -8.13 6.81
N VAL A 27 8.87 -8.79 5.68
CA VAL A 27 8.77 -8.17 4.35
C VAL A 27 7.90 -9.04 3.47
N LYS A 28 7.00 -8.42 2.74
CA LYS A 28 6.16 -9.07 1.73
C LYS A 28 6.24 -8.26 0.45
N LEU A 29 6.71 -8.89 -0.63
CA LEU A 29 6.73 -8.32 -1.97
C LEU A 29 6.04 -9.30 -2.92
N GLU A 30 4.73 -9.12 -3.07
CA GLU A 30 3.84 -10.13 -3.62
C GLU A 30 2.99 -9.54 -4.74
N SER A 31 2.74 -10.32 -5.79
CA SER A 31 1.92 -9.89 -6.94
C SER A 31 0.58 -10.63 -6.97
N TYR A 32 -0.52 -9.92 -7.18
CA TYR A 32 -1.87 -10.46 -7.12
C TYR A 32 -2.69 -10.08 -8.35
N SER A 33 -3.37 -11.07 -8.94
CA SER A 33 -4.40 -10.87 -9.96
C SER A 33 -5.73 -10.46 -9.33
N CYS A 34 -6.32 -9.38 -9.85
CA CYS A 34 -7.62 -8.86 -9.43
C CYS A 34 -8.83 -9.51 -10.14
N LYS A 35 -8.62 -10.61 -10.85
CA LYS A 35 -9.73 -11.36 -11.46
C LYS A 35 -10.54 -12.04 -10.36
N MET A 36 -11.83 -11.70 -10.29
CA MET A 36 -12.77 -12.35 -9.38
C MET A 36 -13.27 -13.67 -9.98
N VAL A 37 -13.14 -14.77 -9.25
CA VAL A 37 -13.81 -16.04 -9.57
C VAL A 37 -15.06 -16.20 -8.69
N THR A 38 -15.66 -17.38 -8.66
CA THR A 38 -16.97 -17.61 -8.03
C THR A 38 -17.00 -17.20 -6.55
N GLU A 39 -15.96 -17.53 -5.79
CA GLU A 39 -15.91 -17.22 -4.36
C GLU A 39 -15.74 -15.71 -4.10
N GLU A 40 -14.84 -15.03 -4.80
CA GLU A 40 -14.68 -13.58 -4.66
C GLU A 40 -15.92 -12.82 -5.10
N LYS A 41 -16.65 -13.30 -6.12
CA LYS A 41 -17.94 -12.71 -6.51
C LYS A 41 -18.95 -12.80 -5.37
N ARG A 42 -18.95 -13.90 -4.61
CA ARG A 42 -19.82 -14.08 -3.45
C ARG A 42 -19.42 -13.13 -2.32
N GLN A 43 -18.13 -13.02 -2.03
CA GLN A 43 -17.60 -12.10 -1.00
C GLN A 43 -17.84 -10.63 -1.38
N PHE A 44 -17.67 -10.27 -2.65
CA PHE A 44 -17.94 -8.92 -3.14
C PHE A 44 -19.42 -8.53 -2.99
N LYS A 45 -20.36 -9.45 -3.27
CA LYS A 45 -21.79 -9.21 -3.00
C LYS A 45 -22.09 -8.97 -1.51
N LYS A 46 -21.40 -9.66 -0.60
CA LYS A 46 -21.52 -9.42 0.84
C LYS A 46 -21.04 -8.02 1.21
N LEU A 47 -19.92 -7.56 0.63
CA LEU A 47 -19.45 -6.19 0.83
C LEU A 47 -20.48 -5.17 0.37
N LEU A 48 -21.06 -5.34 -0.83
CA LEU A 48 -22.08 -4.42 -1.33
C LEU A 48 -23.31 -4.34 -0.42
N ALA A 49 -23.82 -5.48 0.04
CA ALA A 49 -24.94 -5.52 0.98
C ALA A 49 -24.62 -4.82 2.32
N ARG A 50 -23.38 -4.94 2.80
CA ARG A 50 -22.91 -4.23 4.00
C ARG A 50 -22.88 -2.72 3.78
N LEU A 51 -22.30 -2.26 2.67
CA LEU A 51 -22.23 -0.83 2.34
C LEU A 51 -23.63 -0.23 2.20
N GLU A 52 -24.57 -0.95 1.60
CA GLU A 52 -25.97 -0.54 1.49
C GLU A 52 -26.63 -0.41 2.88
N ALA A 53 -26.40 -1.37 3.77
CA ALA A 53 -26.91 -1.32 5.15
C ALA A 53 -26.34 -0.14 5.96
N GLU A 54 -25.11 0.28 5.67
CA GLU A 54 -24.45 1.45 6.27
C GLU A 54 -24.83 2.78 5.57
N GLY A 55 -25.62 2.74 4.50
CA GLY A 55 -26.00 3.92 3.73
C GLY A 55 -24.86 4.54 2.92
N LEU A 56 -23.81 3.78 2.62
CA LEU A 56 -22.62 4.22 1.91
C LEU A 56 -22.75 4.03 0.39
N GLN A 57 -22.27 5.00 -0.38
CA GLN A 57 -22.27 4.93 -1.84
C GLN A 57 -21.10 4.07 -2.36
N GLU A 58 -21.41 2.98 -3.06
CA GLU A 58 -20.40 2.03 -3.58
C GLU A 58 -19.35 2.65 -4.51
N SER A 59 -19.65 3.77 -5.18
CA SER A 59 -18.73 4.44 -6.09
C SER A 59 -17.77 5.41 -5.40
N CYS A 60 -18.03 5.76 -4.14
CA CYS A 60 -17.42 6.93 -3.50
C CYS A 60 -17.23 6.68 -1.99
N LEU A 61 -16.39 5.71 -1.64
CA LEU A 61 -16.06 5.40 -0.24
C LEU A 61 -14.89 6.24 0.21
N LYS A 62 -15.01 6.87 1.38
CA LYS A 62 -14.01 7.81 1.90
C LYS A 62 -12.75 7.07 2.38
N LEU A 63 -11.59 7.60 2.01
CA LEU A 63 -10.28 7.14 2.48
C LEU A 63 -9.69 8.09 3.53
N SER A 64 -8.76 7.57 4.32
CA SER A 64 -7.93 8.35 5.23
C SER A 64 -6.87 9.18 4.50
N SER A 65 -6.31 10.16 5.21
CA SER A 65 -5.20 10.99 4.73
C SER A 65 -3.92 10.18 4.49
N SER A 66 -3.16 10.53 3.45
CA SER A 66 -1.91 9.84 3.07
C SER A 66 -0.97 9.60 4.24
N ARG A 67 -0.52 8.35 4.36
CA ARG A 67 0.50 7.94 5.33
C ARG A 67 1.89 8.36 4.89
N THR A 68 2.17 8.35 3.58
CA THR A 68 3.47 8.79 3.04
C THR A 68 3.77 10.23 3.43
N LEU A 69 2.82 11.16 3.26
CA LEU A 69 3.03 12.58 3.56
C LEU A 69 3.24 12.82 5.07
N ARG A 70 2.48 12.11 5.90
CA ARG A 70 2.64 12.15 7.35
C ARG A 70 3.99 11.58 7.78
N GLY A 71 4.34 10.39 7.30
CA GLY A 71 5.59 9.71 7.61
C GLY A 71 6.81 10.49 7.10
N PHE A 72 6.71 11.15 5.95
CA PHE A 72 7.77 12.01 5.42
C PHE A 72 8.07 13.16 6.38
N ARG A 73 7.03 13.83 6.88
CA ARG A 73 7.16 14.89 7.88
C ARG A 73 7.75 14.37 9.19
N GLU A 74 7.32 13.20 9.65
CA GLU A 74 7.85 12.58 10.87
C GLU A 74 9.34 12.22 10.72
N LEU A 75 9.79 11.78 9.54
CA LEU A 75 11.18 11.42 9.27
C LEU A 75 12.11 12.62 9.03
N THR A 76 11.62 13.67 8.36
CA THR A 76 12.47 14.80 7.90
C THR A 76 12.27 16.07 8.70
N GLY A 77 11.18 16.19 9.45
CA GLY A 77 10.72 17.45 10.06
C GLY A 77 10.06 18.42 9.07
N GLU A 78 10.12 18.14 7.76
CA GLU A 78 9.63 19.04 6.72
C GLU A 78 8.29 18.58 6.14
N ALA A 79 7.45 19.55 5.77
CA ALA A 79 6.23 19.30 5.01
C ALA A 79 6.53 19.40 3.52
N LEU A 80 6.11 18.41 2.72
CA LEU A 80 6.03 18.64 1.28
C LEU A 80 4.99 19.72 1.00
N ASP A 81 5.37 20.69 0.18
CA ASP A 81 4.44 21.68 -0.33
C ASP A 81 3.42 21.01 -1.28
N ARG A 82 2.15 21.41 -1.16
CA ARG A 82 1.03 20.75 -1.86
C ARG A 82 1.04 21.00 -3.37
N GLU A 83 1.76 22.02 -3.83
CA GLU A 83 1.93 22.32 -5.26
C GLU A 83 3.06 21.50 -5.87
N THR A 84 3.93 20.92 -5.04
CA THR A 84 5.15 20.22 -5.47
C THR A 84 4.89 18.77 -5.88
N PHE A 85 3.75 18.19 -5.50
CA PHE A 85 3.42 16.80 -5.82
C PHE A 85 1.97 16.62 -6.26
N LYS A 86 1.70 15.50 -6.94
CA LYS A 86 0.34 15.06 -7.29
C LYS A 86 0.00 13.74 -6.59
N MET A 87 -1.29 13.45 -6.49
CA MET A 87 -1.76 12.13 -6.04
C MET A 87 -1.52 11.08 -7.13
N SER A 88 -1.36 9.81 -6.73
CA SER A 88 -1.09 8.70 -7.67
C SER A 88 -2.22 8.44 -8.67
N THR A 89 -3.42 8.99 -8.48
CA THR A 89 -4.50 8.94 -9.48
C THR A 89 -4.11 9.63 -10.79
N PHE A 90 -3.35 10.74 -10.72
CA PHE A 90 -2.97 11.51 -11.92
C PHE A 90 -2.02 10.74 -12.83
N GLN A 91 -1.05 10.01 -12.28
CA GLN A 91 -0.11 9.20 -13.07
C GLN A 91 -0.82 8.00 -13.73
N ALA A 92 -1.86 7.46 -13.10
CA ALA A 92 -2.65 6.36 -13.64
C ALA A 92 -3.64 6.77 -14.75
N GLU A 93 -4.04 8.05 -14.79
CA GLU A 93 -5.02 8.58 -15.76
C GLU A 93 -4.43 8.91 -17.14
N LEU A 94 -3.12 9.16 -17.24
CA LEU A 94 -2.46 9.60 -18.49
C LEU A 94 -2.61 8.63 -19.68
N ASP A 95 -3.03 7.38 -19.45
CA ASP A 95 -3.26 6.39 -20.50
C ASP A 95 -4.70 6.29 -21.00
N ALA A 96 -5.69 6.83 -20.26
CA ALA A 96 -7.10 6.67 -20.62
C ALA A 96 -7.50 7.52 -21.84
N ASN A 97 -6.64 8.45 -22.28
CA ASN A 97 -6.99 9.43 -23.30
C ASN A 97 -5.98 9.47 -24.46
N SER A 98 -6.13 8.52 -25.40
CA SER A 98 -5.56 8.61 -26.76
C SER A 98 -6.57 9.10 -27.81
N GLN A 99 -7.61 9.85 -27.39
CA GLN A 99 -8.43 10.70 -28.27
C GLN A 99 -8.85 11.98 -27.54
N PRO A 100 -8.77 13.17 -28.16
CA PRO A 100 -9.26 14.39 -27.54
C PRO A 100 -10.78 14.46 -27.73
N LEU A 101 -11.54 13.72 -26.92
CA LEU A 101 -12.93 14.09 -26.68
C LEU A 101 -12.95 15.11 -25.55
N ASN A 102 -13.36 16.33 -25.90
CA ASN A 102 -13.82 17.36 -24.98
C ASN A 102 -14.90 16.79 -24.06
N ARG A 103 -14.48 16.16 -22.96
CA ARG A 103 -15.33 15.91 -21.81
C ARG A 103 -14.95 16.94 -20.77
N SER A 104 -15.81 17.95 -20.69
CA SER A 104 -15.82 18.97 -19.66
C SER A 104 -15.42 18.41 -18.32
N ARG A 105 -14.58 19.18 -17.62
CA ARG A 105 -14.22 19.05 -16.20
C ARG A 105 -15.32 18.31 -15.44
N THR A 106 -15.02 17.10 -14.95
CA THR A 106 -15.81 16.47 -13.90
C THR A 106 -15.56 17.24 -12.61
N THR A 107 -16.18 18.43 -12.53
CA THR A 107 -16.72 18.93 -11.29
C THR A 107 -17.76 17.93 -10.81
N SER A 108 -17.54 17.42 -9.61
CA SER A 108 -18.50 16.73 -8.76
C SER A 108 -19.95 17.16 -9.02
N CYS A 109 -20.78 16.24 -9.52
CA CYS A 109 -22.23 16.38 -9.50
C CYS A 109 -22.75 16.04 -8.11
N CYS A 110 -22.81 17.04 -7.24
CA CYS A 110 -23.78 17.11 -6.16
C CYS A 110 -24.27 18.56 -6.12
N SER A 111 -25.39 18.84 -6.78
CA SER A 111 -26.10 20.10 -6.61
C SER A 111 -26.93 20.02 -5.35
N GLU A 112 -26.70 20.92 -4.40
CA GLU A 112 -27.72 21.72 -3.73
C GLU A 112 -27.08 22.66 -2.69
N GLY A 113 -27.58 23.91 -2.64
CA GLY A 113 -27.54 24.74 -1.43
C GLY A 113 -26.43 25.78 -1.34
N ASP A 114 -26.80 27.00 -1.69
CA ASP A 114 -26.15 28.30 -1.49
C ASP A 114 -25.57 28.50 -0.08
N SER A 115 -24.31 28.98 0.02
CA SER A 115 -23.79 29.87 1.09
C SER A 115 -22.28 30.10 0.92
N ALA A 116 -21.92 31.38 0.83
CA ALA A 116 -20.56 31.87 0.77
C ALA A 116 -19.84 31.73 2.13
N ASP A 117 -18.87 30.83 2.22
CA ASP A 117 -17.64 31.06 2.99
C ASP A 117 -16.51 30.17 2.45
N SER A 118 -15.44 30.79 1.97
CA SER A 118 -14.37 30.16 1.22
C SER A 118 -13.29 29.62 2.14
N GLN A 119 -13.47 28.38 2.62
CA GLN A 119 -12.36 27.50 2.99
C GLN A 119 -12.19 26.43 1.89
N PRO A 120 -10.95 26.04 1.52
CA PRO A 120 -10.76 24.95 0.57
C PRO A 120 -11.22 23.66 1.25
N LYS A 121 -12.45 23.22 0.94
CA LYS A 121 -12.98 21.91 1.37
C LYS A 121 -11.93 20.86 1.01
N SER A 122 -11.34 20.22 2.02
CA SER A 122 -10.45 19.09 1.82
C SER A 122 -11.26 17.98 1.13
N GLN A 123 -11.12 17.88 -0.18
CA GLN A 123 -11.66 16.75 -0.93
C GLN A 123 -10.93 15.51 -0.43
N HIS A 124 -11.58 14.77 0.47
CA HIS A 124 -11.06 13.49 0.91
C HIS A 124 -10.92 12.57 -0.30
N PRO A 125 -9.85 11.77 -0.40
CA PRO A 125 -9.74 10.83 -1.49
C PRO A 125 -10.83 9.76 -1.36
N PHE A 126 -11.36 9.30 -2.50
CA PHE A 126 -12.40 8.29 -2.56
C PHE A 126 -11.93 7.04 -3.29
N ILE A 127 -12.53 5.89 -2.97
CA ILE A 127 -12.30 4.60 -3.59
C ILE A 127 -13.63 3.95 -3.97
N SER A 128 -13.65 3.20 -5.07
CA SER A 128 -14.82 2.37 -5.40
C SER A 128 -14.83 1.09 -4.58
N ALA A 129 -16.02 0.54 -4.30
CA ALA A 129 -16.20 -0.73 -3.58
C ALA A 129 -15.42 -1.88 -4.23
N LYS A 130 -15.31 -1.86 -5.57
CA LYS A 130 -14.54 -2.87 -6.31
C LYS A 130 -13.05 -2.78 -6.03
N GLU A 131 -12.48 -1.59 -6.03
CA GLU A 131 -11.06 -1.39 -5.74
C GLU A 131 -10.78 -1.68 -4.26
N LEU A 132 -11.62 -1.18 -3.36
CA LEU A 132 -11.55 -1.48 -1.92
C LEU A 132 -11.57 -2.99 -1.67
N PHE A 133 -12.49 -3.72 -2.31
CA PHE A 133 -12.55 -5.17 -2.22
C PHE A 133 -11.24 -5.85 -2.69
N CYS A 134 -10.60 -5.31 -3.74
CA CYS A 134 -9.31 -5.83 -4.20
C CYS A 134 -8.21 -5.60 -3.15
N LEU A 135 -8.17 -4.42 -2.51
CA LEU A 135 -7.22 -4.13 -1.43
C LEU A 135 -7.45 -5.06 -0.23
N MET A 136 -8.69 -5.15 0.26
CA MET A 136 -9.10 -6.01 1.38
C MET A 136 -8.76 -7.48 1.11
N SER A 137 -9.11 -7.97 -0.08
CA SER A 137 -8.80 -9.35 -0.46
C SER A 137 -7.29 -9.61 -0.59
N THR A 138 -6.51 -8.61 -1.02
CA THR A 138 -5.06 -8.74 -1.14
C THR A 138 -4.42 -8.87 0.24
N ILE A 139 -4.81 -8.00 1.18
CA ILE A 139 -4.28 -8.04 2.54
C ILE A 139 -4.74 -9.30 3.31
N THR A 140 -5.98 -9.78 3.12
CA THR A 140 -6.46 -11.06 3.68
C THR A 140 -5.67 -12.26 3.19
N LEU A 141 -5.18 -12.25 1.95
CA LEU A 141 -4.37 -13.35 1.42
C LEU A 141 -2.90 -13.25 1.82
N SER A 142 -2.42 -12.03 2.06
CA SER A 142 -1.02 -11.76 2.38
C SER A 142 -0.70 -12.00 3.85
N PHE A 143 -1.64 -11.68 4.76
CA PHE A 143 -1.52 -11.96 6.19
C PHE A 143 -2.28 -13.23 6.57
N ASP A 144 -1.72 -14.00 7.51
CA ASP A 144 -2.24 -15.31 7.90
C ASP A 144 -3.64 -15.25 8.52
N SER A 145 -4.35 -16.38 8.39
CA SER A 145 -5.81 -16.59 8.45
C SER A 145 -6.53 -16.31 9.78
N THR A 146 -5.91 -15.62 10.74
CA THR A 146 -6.55 -15.36 12.05
C THR A 146 -7.37 -14.07 12.05
N TYR A 147 -7.13 -13.15 11.11
CA TYR A 147 -7.85 -11.88 11.03
C TYR A 147 -8.57 -11.70 9.68
N ASP A 148 -9.88 -11.48 9.72
CA ASP A 148 -10.69 -11.25 8.53
C ASP A 148 -10.68 -9.77 8.11
N PHE A 149 -9.68 -9.39 7.30
CA PHE A 149 -9.62 -8.05 6.71
C PHE A 149 -10.77 -7.76 5.73
N LEU A 150 -11.61 -8.73 5.36
CA LEU A 150 -12.80 -8.45 4.54
C LEU A 150 -13.88 -7.65 5.29
N ASN A 151 -13.68 -7.41 6.60
CA ASN A 151 -14.51 -6.51 7.39
C ASN A 151 -13.88 -5.12 7.61
N ALA A 152 -12.68 -4.84 7.09
CA ALA A 152 -12.05 -3.53 7.22
C ALA A 152 -12.91 -2.40 6.64
N ASN A 153 -12.75 -1.20 7.21
CA ASN A 153 -13.41 0.02 6.73
C ASN A 153 -12.58 0.67 5.62
N SER A 154 -13.21 1.41 4.71
CA SER A 154 -12.49 2.20 3.71
C SER A 154 -11.54 3.23 4.35
N GLU A 155 -11.88 3.75 5.54
CA GLU A 155 -11.02 4.68 6.29
C GLU A 155 -9.75 4.04 6.85
N ASP A 156 -9.62 2.70 6.86
CA ASP A 156 -8.37 2.01 7.20
C ASP A 156 -7.34 2.08 6.06
N PHE A 157 -7.78 2.53 4.87
CA PHE A 157 -6.95 2.69 3.69
C PHE A 157 -6.73 4.17 3.36
N CYS A 158 -5.59 4.46 2.73
CA CYS A 158 -5.19 5.81 2.35
C CYS A 158 -4.86 5.84 0.85
N LEU A 159 -5.17 6.95 0.17
CA LEU A 159 -4.62 7.23 -1.15
C LEU A 159 -3.27 7.91 -0.99
N GLU A 160 -2.27 7.45 -1.75
CA GLU A 160 -0.89 7.90 -1.64
C GLU A 160 -0.47 8.80 -2.82
N PRO A 161 0.54 9.67 -2.61
CA PRO A 161 1.07 10.54 -3.64
C PRO A 161 1.71 9.75 -4.79
N GLU A 162 2.14 10.46 -5.83
CA GLU A 162 2.84 9.88 -6.97
C GLU A 162 4.08 9.06 -6.58
N LEU A 163 4.48 8.16 -7.50
CA LEU A 163 5.54 7.19 -7.29
C LEU A 163 6.85 7.83 -6.79
N ALA A 164 7.21 9.01 -7.29
CA ALA A 164 8.43 9.69 -6.88
C ALA A 164 8.45 9.96 -5.37
N VAL A 165 7.33 10.43 -4.80
CA VAL A 165 7.22 10.73 -3.36
C VAL A 165 7.22 9.44 -2.55
N VAL A 166 6.46 8.43 -2.97
CA VAL A 166 6.37 7.13 -2.29
C VAL A 166 7.72 6.41 -2.30
N ARG A 167 8.40 6.34 -3.45
CA ARG A 167 9.74 5.75 -3.61
C ARG A 167 10.76 6.45 -2.74
N ASN A 168 10.70 7.78 -2.66
CA ASN A 168 11.59 8.59 -1.81
C ASN A 168 11.37 8.32 -0.31
N TYR A 169 10.11 8.20 0.12
CA TYR A 169 9.78 7.83 1.50
C TYR A 169 10.24 6.42 1.85
N ILE A 170 9.96 5.43 0.98
CA ILE A 170 10.44 4.05 1.17
C ILE A 170 11.97 4.03 1.27
N SER A 171 12.67 4.78 0.41
CA SER A 171 14.13 4.83 0.45
C SER A 171 14.65 5.38 1.77
N ARG A 172 14.09 6.50 2.27
CA ARG A 172 14.47 7.05 3.58
C ARG A 172 14.21 6.07 4.72
N LEU A 173 13.04 5.44 4.74
CA LEU A 173 12.69 4.48 5.79
C LEU A 173 13.61 3.26 5.74
N CYS A 174 13.80 2.67 4.56
CA CYS A 174 14.67 1.52 4.40
C CYS A 174 16.14 1.84 4.69
N SER A 175 16.65 3.02 4.37
CA SER A 175 18.05 3.39 4.68
C SER A 175 18.32 3.52 6.20
N ILE A 176 17.29 3.59 7.04
CA ILE A 176 17.41 3.53 8.51
C ILE A 176 17.49 2.09 9.01
N TYR A 177 16.69 1.18 8.44
CA TYR A 177 16.46 -0.16 9.00
C TYR A 177 17.11 -1.30 8.22
N VAL A 178 17.44 -1.08 6.94
CA VAL A 178 18.01 -2.07 6.01
C VAL A 178 19.46 -1.68 5.69
N ASP A 179 20.40 -2.50 6.14
CA ASP A 179 21.82 -2.37 5.88
C ASP A 179 22.11 -2.36 4.36
N LYS A 180 22.84 -1.34 3.91
CA LYS A 180 23.23 -1.15 2.50
C LYS A 180 22.04 -1.15 1.51
N TYR A 181 20.87 -0.63 1.92
CA TYR A 181 19.69 -0.53 1.05
C TYR A 181 19.98 0.10 -0.32
N GLU A 182 20.83 1.14 -0.38
CA GLU A 182 21.17 1.84 -1.62
C GLU A 182 21.78 0.93 -2.71
N ALA A 183 22.45 -0.15 -2.31
CA ALA A 183 22.98 -1.14 -3.25
C ALA A 183 21.90 -2.10 -3.77
N LEU A 184 20.88 -2.39 -2.95
CA LEU A 184 19.77 -3.28 -3.28
C LEU A 184 18.65 -2.56 -4.05
N ALA A 185 18.46 -1.27 -3.78
CA ALA A 185 17.36 -0.46 -4.30
C ALA A 185 17.22 -0.50 -5.84
N PRO A 186 18.29 -0.39 -6.65
CA PRO A 186 18.17 -0.47 -8.11
C PRO A 186 17.57 -1.80 -8.58
N LYS A 187 18.01 -2.92 -8.00
CA LYS A 187 17.50 -4.25 -8.33
C LYS A 187 16.04 -4.41 -7.92
N LEU A 188 15.70 -3.98 -6.70
CA LEU A 188 14.33 -4.01 -6.18
C LEU A 188 13.38 -3.24 -7.11
N TRP A 189 13.73 -1.99 -7.42
CA TRP A 189 12.87 -1.12 -8.20
C TRP A 189 12.77 -1.55 -9.67
N ASN A 190 13.83 -2.12 -10.25
CA ASN A 190 13.76 -2.73 -11.58
C ASN A 190 12.76 -3.90 -11.63
N ALA A 191 12.79 -4.81 -10.65
CA ALA A 191 11.85 -5.92 -10.57
C ALA A 191 10.40 -5.44 -10.42
N ILE A 192 10.18 -4.42 -9.57
CA ILE A 192 8.87 -3.76 -9.42
C ILE A 192 8.42 -3.11 -10.74
N ASP A 193 9.33 -2.41 -11.42
CA ASP A 193 9.04 -1.74 -12.68
C ASP A 193 8.60 -2.73 -13.77
N VAL A 194 9.28 -3.88 -13.88
CA VAL A 194 8.92 -4.97 -14.80
C VAL A 194 7.58 -5.62 -14.44
N GLU A 195 7.34 -5.87 -13.15
CA GLU A 195 6.15 -6.61 -12.71
C GLU A 195 4.84 -5.81 -12.84
N ILE A 196 4.84 -4.53 -12.43
CA ILE A 196 3.59 -3.78 -12.23
C ILE A 196 3.53 -2.43 -12.94
N LEU A 197 4.65 -1.93 -13.49
CA LEU A 197 4.75 -0.58 -14.07
C LEU A 197 4.20 0.47 -13.08
N PRO A 198 4.88 0.71 -11.95
CA PRO A 198 4.37 1.51 -10.83
C PRO A 198 4.02 2.95 -11.20
N HIS A 199 4.63 3.50 -12.27
CA HIS A 199 4.27 4.81 -12.83
C HIS A 199 2.86 4.87 -13.45
N ARG A 200 2.24 3.71 -13.71
CA ARG A 200 0.86 3.56 -14.22
C ARG A 200 -0.10 3.06 -13.14
N CYS A 201 0.34 3.02 -11.88
CA CYS A 201 -0.46 2.53 -10.76
C CYS A 201 -1.14 3.68 -10.01
N VAL A 202 -2.33 3.40 -9.48
CA VAL A 202 -2.83 4.14 -8.32
C VAL A 202 -2.22 3.47 -7.08
N ILE A 203 -1.70 4.27 -6.17
CA ILE A 203 -0.98 3.78 -4.98
C ILE A 203 -1.86 4.01 -3.76
N TYR A 204 -2.13 2.92 -3.04
CA TYR A 204 -2.83 2.96 -1.76
C TYR A 204 -1.91 2.48 -0.64
N SER A 205 -2.26 2.80 0.61
CA SER A 205 -1.67 2.14 1.77
C SER A 205 -2.73 1.66 2.76
N TYR A 206 -2.37 0.67 3.56
CA TYR A 206 -3.18 0.18 4.68
C TYR A 206 -2.57 0.61 6.02
N LYS A 207 -3.43 1.09 6.92
CA LYS A 207 -3.09 1.45 8.28
C LYS A 207 -3.79 0.48 9.26
N PRO A 208 -3.03 -0.37 9.96
CA PRO A 208 -3.54 -1.19 11.06
C PRO A 208 -4.29 -0.35 12.10
N ASN A 209 -5.49 -0.77 12.49
CA ASN A 209 -6.21 -0.13 13.60
C ASN A 209 -5.69 -0.69 14.93
N HIS A 210 -5.10 0.19 15.77
CA HIS A 210 -4.39 -0.18 17.01
C HIS A 210 -5.21 -0.92 18.07
N SER A 211 -6.55 -0.95 17.94
CA SER A 211 -7.42 -1.64 18.90
C SER A 211 -7.88 -3.02 18.46
N THR A 212 -7.89 -3.32 17.16
CA THR A 212 -8.48 -4.55 16.61
C THR A 212 -7.55 -5.37 15.75
N ASP A 213 -6.46 -4.78 15.23
CA ASP A 213 -5.55 -5.44 14.31
C ASP A 213 -4.38 -6.12 15.07
N PRO A 214 -4.18 -7.45 14.96
CA PRO A 214 -3.08 -8.16 15.61
C PRO A 214 -1.69 -7.68 15.16
N TYR A 215 -1.56 -7.07 13.98
CA TYR A 215 -0.33 -6.54 13.42
C TYR A 215 -0.02 -5.10 13.88
N SER A 216 -0.91 -4.49 14.67
CA SER A 216 -0.74 -3.10 15.13
C SER A 216 0.16 -2.95 16.38
N GLY A 217 0.51 -4.06 17.05
CA GLY A 217 1.02 -4.03 18.43
C GLY A 217 2.53 -4.15 18.64
N ARG A 218 3.36 -4.37 17.60
CA ARG A 218 4.79 -4.74 17.79
C ARG A 218 5.76 -4.18 16.74
N CYS A 219 5.38 -3.15 16.00
CA CYS A 219 6.20 -2.62 14.92
C CYS A 219 6.81 -1.26 15.27
N LEU A 220 8.13 -1.09 15.10
CA LEU A 220 8.83 0.19 15.22
C LEU A 220 8.44 1.14 14.10
N ALA A 221 8.41 0.61 12.89
CA ALA A 221 8.06 1.33 11.68
C ALA A 221 7.49 0.33 10.67
N SER A 222 6.46 0.74 9.94
CA SER A 222 5.89 -0.07 8.89
C SER A 222 5.30 0.74 7.76
N PHE A 223 5.23 0.12 6.60
CA PHE A 223 4.38 0.53 5.49
C PHE A 223 3.71 -0.70 4.87
N ASN A 224 2.53 -0.49 4.28
CA ASN A 224 1.78 -1.52 3.57
C ASN A 224 1.24 -0.88 2.29
N TYR A 225 1.99 -0.93 1.19
CA TYR A 225 1.62 -0.29 -0.08
C TYR A 225 0.96 -1.27 -1.04
N PHE A 226 -0.03 -0.78 -1.77
CA PHE A 226 -0.67 -1.45 -2.89
C PHE A 226 -0.42 -0.63 -4.14
N PHE A 227 0.37 -1.15 -5.07
CA PHE A 227 0.53 -0.58 -6.41
C PHE A 227 -0.50 -1.21 -7.33
N PHE A 228 -1.61 -0.51 -7.55
CA PHE A 228 -2.73 -1.03 -8.32
C PHE A 228 -2.69 -0.57 -9.78
N ASN A 229 -2.35 -1.50 -10.68
CA ASN A 229 -2.44 -1.29 -12.11
C ASN A 229 -3.81 -1.76 -12.64
N ARG A 230 -4.69 -0.80 -12.96
CA ARG A 230 -6.04 -1.06 -13.48
C ARG A 230 -6.04 -1.77 -14.83
N ASN A 231 -5.05 -1.48 -15.68
CA ASN A 231 -4.93 -2.06 -17.03
C ASN A 231 -4.51 -3.53 -16.97
N LEU A 232 -3.52 -3.86 -16.12
CA LEU A 232 -3.10 -5.24 -15.88
C LEU A 232 -4.10 -6.01 -15.00
N ARG A 233 -5.03 -5.31 -14.34
CA ARG A 233 -5.91 -5.84 -13.28
C ARG A 233 -5.09 -6.59 -12.24
N ARG A 234 -4.03 -5.93 -11.76
CA ARG A 234 -3.01 -6.52 -10.89
C ARG A 234 -2.65 -5.55 -9.77
N ILE A 235 -2.40 -6.09 -8.59
CA ILE A 235 -1.87 -5.35 -7.45
C ILE A 235 -0.53 -5.97 -7.10
N LEU A 236 0.52 -5.14 -7.01
CA LEU A 236 1.72 -5.50 -6.28
C LEU A 236 1.56 -4.99 -4.85
N PHE A 237 1.61 -5.90 -3.88
CA PHE A 237 1.62 -5.58 -2.47
C PHE A 237 3.06 -5.53 -1.97
N PHE A 238 3.45 -4.41 -1.38
CA PHE A 238 4.75 -4.23 -0.76
C PHE A 238 4.58 -3.80 0.70
N SER A 239 4.82 -4.72 1.61
CA SER A 239 4.80 -4.48 3.05
C SER A 239 6.19 -4.66 3.64
N LEU A 240 6.51 -3.82 4.62
CA LEU A 240 7.65 -3.97 5.50
C LEU A 240 7.22 -3.60 6.91
N CYS A 241 7.52 -4.46 7.88
CA CYS A 241 7.40 -4.18 9.30
C CYS A 241 8.74 -4.45 10.00
N VAL A 242 9.20 -3.45 10.76
CA VAL A 242 10.40 -3.50 11.58
C VAL A 242 10.04 -3.88 13.01
N GLN A 243 10.66 -4.92 13.55
CA GLN A 243 10.43 -5.38 14.92
C GLN A 243 11.71 -5.36 15.76
N ASN A 244 11.55 -5.15 17.07
CA ASN A 244 12.64 -5.20 18.06
C ASN A 244 12.92 -6.65 18.50
N GLU A 245 13.44 -7.49 17.61
CA GLU A 245 14.09 -8.74 18.00
C GLU A 245 15.32 -8.97 17.10
N PRO A 246 16.54 -9.12 17.66
CA PRO A 246 17.66 -9.65 16.89
C PRO A 246 17.40 -11.13 16.58
N PRO A 247 17.89 -11.68 15.46
CA PRO A 247 17.86 -13.11 15.23
C PRO A 247 18.59 -13.80 16.39
N VAL A 248 17.85 -14.65 17.12
CA VAL A 248 18.45 -15.62 18.02
C VAL A 248 19.00 -16.71 17.12
N ASP A 249 20.23 -16.54 16.60
CA ASP A 249 21.15 -17.62 16.21
C ASP A 249 22.50 -17.03 15.73
N ASP A 250 23.58 -17.77 16.01
CA ASP A 250 25.02 -17.52 15.78
C ASP A 250 25.88 -17.04 16.98
N LEU A 251 25.53 -17.39 18.22
CA LEU A 251 26.45 -17.29 19.39
C LEU A 251 26.87 -18.63 19.99
N TYR A 252 26.58 -19.76 19.34
CA TYR A 252 26.87 -21.09 19.91
C TYR A 252 27.77 -22.00 19.07
N GLU A 253 28.32 -21.56 17.94
CA GLU A 253 29.19 -22.42 17.11
C GLU A 253 30.70 -22.18 17.27
N ASP A 254 31.16 -21.10 17.90
CA ASP A 254 32.61 -20.76 17.93
C ASP A 254 33.35 -21.22 19.21
N ASP A 255 32.65 -21.64 20.27
CA ASP A 255 33.29 -22.00 21.56
C ASP A 255 33.59 -23.51 21.72
N MET A 256 33.43 -24.33 20.69
CA MET A 256 33.65 -25.79 20.78
C MET A 256 34.88 -26.34 20.02
N GLN A 257 35.82 -25.47 19.58
CA GLN A 257 37.02 -25.93 18.87
C GLN A 257 38.32 -25.99 19.70
N ASP A 258 38.32 -25.54 20.97
CA ASP A 258 39.54 -25.55 21.82
C ASP A 258 39.51 -26.62 22.94
N LEU A 259 39.07 -27.84 22.61
CA LEU A 259 39.05 -28.93 23.59
C LEU A 259 39.37 -30.30 22.97
N PHE A 260 40.46 -30.41 22.20
CA PHE A 260 41.22 -31.67 22.04
C PHE A 260 42.70 -31.40 21.72
#